data_AF-A0A7X5SCC9-F1
#
_entry.id   AF-A0A7X5SCC9-F1
#
_cell.length_a   1.000
_cell.length_b   1.000
_cell.length_c   1.000
_cell.angle_alpha   90.00
_cell.angle_beta   90.00
_cell.angle_gamma   90.00
#
_symmetry.space_group_name_H-M   'P 1'
#
loop_
_entity.id
_entity.type
_entity.pdbx_description
1 polymer ?
#
loop_
_entity_poly.entity_id
_entity_poly.type
_entity_poly.pdbx_seq_one_letter_code
_entity_poly.pdbx_strand_id
1 'polypeptide(L)'
;RKDILRVAPTDLNVLVTGETGTGKDLVARAIHRVSGRRGRFVPVNCGAIPEELLASQLFGHERGSFTGADRRHAGFLEQAADGTLFLDEIGEMPTRLQVYLLR
;
A
#
# COMPACT_ATOMS: atom_id res chain seq x y z
N ARG A 1 8.25 5.14 19.57
CA ARG A 1 9.56 4.59 19.11
C ARG A 1 9.77 3.13 19.52
N LYS A 2 9.49 2.73 20.77
CA LYS A 2 9.61 1.33 21.22
C LYS A 2 8.76 0.36 20.39
N ASP A 3 7.52 0.74 20.07
CA ASP A 3 6.63 -0.12 19.28
C ASP A 3 7.09 -0.29 17.84
N ILE A 4 7.60 0.78 17.20
CA ILE A 4 8.21 0.72 15.86
C ILE A 4 9.30 -0.36 15.81
N LEU A 5 10.23 -0.33 16.77
CA LEU A 5 11.32 -1.32 16.82
C LEU A 5 10.82 -2.74 17.14
N ARG A 6 9.69 -2.86 17.83
CA ARG A 6 9.07 -4.15 18.15
C ARG A 6 8.38 -4.77 16.94
N VAL A 7 7.65 -3.99 16.16
CA VAL A 7 6.86 -4.49 15.01
C VAL A 7 7.65 -4.58 13.72
N ALA A 8 8.67 -3.73 13.54
CA ALA A 8 9.47 -3.67 12.32
C ALA A 8 10.07 -5.02 11.87
N PRO A 9 10.67 -5.86 12.74
CA PRO A 9 11.25 -7.13 12.30
C PRO A 9 10.20 -8.23 12.05
N THR A 10 8.91 -7.97 12.26
CA THR A 10 7.83 -8.95 12.08
C THR A 10 7.16 -8.77 10.72
N ASP A 11 6.52 -9.84 10.24
CA ASP A 11 5.70 -9.83 9.02
C ASP A 11 4.21 -9.56 9.30
N LEU A 12 3.90 -8.99 10.47
CA LEU A 12 2.54 -8.61 10.81
C LEU A 12 2.12 -7.34 10.07
N ASN A 13 0.86 -7.30 9.64
CA ASN A 13 0.22 -6.06 9.20
C ASN A 13 0.11 -5.08 10.38
N VAL A 14 0.50 -3.82 10.17
CA VAL A 14 0.49 -2.78 11.21
C VAL A 14 -0.53 -1.71 10.87
N LEU A 15 -1.51 -1.52 11.74
CA LEU A 15 -2.45 -0.39 11.67
C LEU A 15 -1.87 0.81 12.43
N VAL A 16 -1.66 1.92 11.72
CA VAL A 16 -1.23 3.19 12.32
C VAL A 16 -2.44 4.11 12.44
N THR A 17 -2.85 4.40 13.67
CA THR A 17 -3.96 5.30 13.97
C THR A 17 -3.46 6.66 14.44
N GLY A 18 -4.29 7.69 14.26
CA GLY A 18 -3.99 9.06 14.64
C GLY A 18 -4.72 10.06 13.75
N GLU A 19 -4.83 11.30 14.22
CA GLU A 19 -5.49 12.39 13.51
C GLU A 19 -4.78 12.74 12.19
N THR A 20 -5.48 13.42 11.28
CA THR A 20 -4.91 13.93 10.03
C THR A 20 -3.75 14.89 10.31
N GLY A 21 -2.67 14.80 9.53
CA GLY A 21 -1.50 15.67 9.69
C GLY A 21 -0.52 15.29 10.82
N THR A 22 -0.75 14.21 11.55
CA THR A 22 0.14 13.77 12.65
C THR A 22 1.39 13.00 12.20
N GLY A 23 1.65 12.88 10.90
CA GLY A 23 2.85 12.22 10.37
C GLY A 23 2.81 10.69 10.43
N LYS A 24 1.64 10.08 10.18
CA LYS A 24 1.48 8.61 10.12
C LYS A 24 2.37 7.96 9.06
N ASP A 25 2.60 8.64 7.95
CA ASP A 25 3.52 8.21 6.89
C ASP A 25 4.97 8.12 7.39
N LEU A 26 5.40 9.04 8.27
CA LEU A 26 6.72 9.00 8.89
C LEU A 26 6.89 7.76 9.79
N VAL A 27 5.82 7.36 10.50
CA VAL A 27 5.81 6.13 11.29
C VAL A 27 5.96 4.91 10.39
N ALA A 28 5.18 4.81 9.31
CA ALA A 28 5.26 3.70 8.36
C ALA A 28 6.64 3.61 7.69
N ARG A 29 7.22 4.76 7.28
CA ARG A 29 8.59 4.83 6.74
C ARG A 29 9.64 4.39 7.75
N ALA A 30 9.48 4.78 9.02
CA ALA A 30 10.40 4.37 10.08
C ALA A 30 10.34 2.85 10.33
N ILE A 31 9.13 2.26 10.34
CA ILE A 31 8.94 0.80 10.44
C ILE A 31 9.65 0.09 9.29
N HIS A 32 9.40 0.52 8.04
CA HIS A 32 10.05 -0.06 6.87
C HIS A 32 11.58 0.03 6.96
N ARG A 33 12.13 1.22 7.27
CA ARG A 33 13.58 1.45 7.35
C ARG A 33 14.29 0.53 8.34
N VAL A 34 13.66 0.22 9.46
CA VAL A 34 14.26 -0.62 10.52
C VAL A 34 13.81 -2.08 10.47
N SER A 35 13.02 -2.47 9.46
CA SER A 35 12.54 -3.85 9.30
C SER A 35 13.56 -4.82 8.70
N GLY A 36 14.57 -4.30 8.00
CA GLY A 36 15.54 -5.12 7.26
C GLY A 36 15.04 -5.63 5.90
N ARG A 37 13.83 -5.24 5.48
CA ARG A 37 13.28 -5.56 4.15
C ARG A 37 14.12 -4.91 3.04
N ARG A 38 14.30 -5.65 1.93
CA ARG A 38 15.17 -5.25 0.80
C ARG A 38 14.42 -4.55 -0.32
N GLY A 39 13.11 -4.81 -0.44
CA GLY A 39 12.25 -4.18 -1.42
C GLY A 39 11.89 -2.74 -1.07
N ARG A 40 11.10 -2.12 -1.94
CA ARG A 40 10.77 -0.68 -1.83
C ARG A 40 9.64 -0.42 -0.83
N PHE A 41 9.64 0.78 -0.26
CA PHE A 41 8.47 1.35 0.40
C PHE A 41 7.57 2.01 -0.64
N VAL A 42 6.35 1.50 -0.81
CA VAL A 42 5.37 1.99 -1.78
C VAL A 42 4.20 2.61 -1.01
N PRO A 43 4.12 3.95 -0.91
CA PRO A 43 2.97 4.62 -0.33
C PRO A 43 1.84 4.76 -1.36
N VAL A 44 0.61 4.49 -0.93
CA VAL A 44 -0.60 4.64 -1.72
C VAL A 44 -1.63 5.35 -0.86
N ASN A 45 -2.11 6.51 -1.30
CA ASN A 45 -3.26 7.15 -0.68
C ASN A 45 -4.54 6.60 -1.33
N CYS A 46 -5.40 5.97 -0.54
CA CYS A 46 -6.60 5.30 -1.04
C CYS A 46 -7.71 6.28 -1.48
N GLY A 47 -7.74 7.49 -0.92
CA GLY A 47 -8.68 8.55 -1.28
C GLY A 47 -8.28 9.36 -2.52
N ALA A 48 -7.01 9.31 -2.92
CA ALA A 48 -6.48 10.08 -4.06
C ALA A 48 -6.64 9.38 -5.41
N ILE A 49 -7.04 8.10 -5.43
CA ILE A 49 -7.16 7.30 -6.65
C ILE A 49 -8.63 7.07 -6.97
N PRO A 50 -9.10 7.38 -8.20
CA PRO A 50 -10.45 7.06 -8.63
C PRO A 50 -10.75 5.57 -8.45
N GLU A 51 -11.94 5.27 -7.93
CA GLU A 51 -12.34 3.91 -7.57
C GLU A 51 -12.26 2.94 -8.76
N GLU A 52 -12.60 3.40 -9.96
CA GLU A 52 -12.56 2.61 -11.20
C GLU A 52 -11.12 2.19 -11.58
N LEU A 53 -10.13 2.96 -11.13
CA LEU A 53 -8.71 2.72 -11.42
C LEU A 53 -8.00 2.00 -10.28
N LEU A 54 -8.50 2.07 -9.06
CA LEU A 54 -7.81 1.58 -7.87
C LEU A 54 -7.45 0.09 -7.96
N ALA A 55 -8.35 -0.76 -8.46
CA ALA A 55 -8.05 -2.19 -8.67
C ALA A 55 -6.89 -2.39 -9.66
N SER A 56 -6.94 -1.69 -10.80
CA SER A 56 -5.91 -1.75 -11.84
C SER A 56 -4.56 -1.20 -11.37
N GLN A 57 -4.57 -0.20 -10.48
CA GLN A 57 -3.35 0.35 -9.86
C GLN A 57 -2.78 -0.59 -8.78
N LEU A 58 -3.64 -1.23 -7.97
CA LEU A 58 -3.20 -2.16 -6.93
C LEU A 58 -2.58 -3.43 -7.52
N PHE A 59 -3.26 -4.02 -8.51
CA PHE A 59 -2.89 -5.32 -9.08
C PHE A 59 -2.07 -5.23 -10.36
N GLY A 60 -2.13 -4.09 -11.04
CA GLY A 60 -1.61 -3.97 -12.38
C GLY A 60 -2.60 -4.49 -13.41
N HIS A 61 -2.19 -4.37 -14.66
CA HIS A 61 -2.94 -4.91 -15.80
C HIS A 61 -2.00 -5.20 -16.95
N GLU A 62 -2.38 -6.18 -17.76
CA GLU A 62 -1.71 -6.47 -19.03
C GLU A 62 -2.27 -5.58 -20.16
N ARG A 63 -1.45 -5.38 -21.19
CA ARG A 63 -1.85 -4.64 -22.39
C ARG A 63 -3.08 -5.31 -23.02
N GLY A 64 -4.11 -4.53 -23.31
CA GLY A 64 -5.34 -4.99 -23.96
C GLY A 64 -6.34 -5.68 -23.03
N SER A 65 -6.11 -5.67 -21.71
CA SER A 65 -7.06 -6.24 -20.73
C SER A 65 -8.37 -5.44 -20.60
N PHE A 66 -8.38 -4.16 -20.97
CA PHE A 66 -9.57 -3.31 -21.11
C PHE A 66 -9.32 -2.19 -22.15
N THR A 67 -10.39 -1.50 -22.56
CA THR A 67 -10.30 -0.35 -23.48
C THR A 67 -9.47 0.77 -22.87
N GLY A 68 -8.31 1.09 -23.46
CA GLY A 68 -7.34 2.06 -22.93
C GLY A 68 -6.12 1.44 -22.23
N ALA A 69 -6.04 0.11 -22.11
CA ALA A 69 -4.88 -0.60 -21.61
C ALA A 69 -3.75 -0.68 -22.66
N ASP A 70 -3.16 0.46 -23.02
CA ASP A 70 -2.18 0.55 -24.11
C ASP A 70 -0.83 -0.10 -23.78
N ARG A 71 -0.53 -0.28 -22.49
CA ARG A 71 0.73 -0.84 -21.98
C ARG A 71 0.48 -1.72 -20.77
N ARG A 72 1.41 -2.64 -20.49
CA ARG A 72 1.47 -3.34 -19.21
C ARG A 72 1.76 -2.34 -18.09
N HIS A 73 1.06 -2.47 -16.97
CA HIS A 73 1.28 -1.70 -15.75
C HIS A 73 1.53 -2.66 -14.59
N ALA A 74 2.67 -2.53 -13.92
CA ALA A 74 2.96 -3.26 -12.70
C ALA A 74 2.23 -2.61 -11.53
N GLY A 75 1.38 -3.37 -10.83
CA GLY A 75 0.58 -2.86 -9.72
C GLY A 75 1.42 -2.52 -8.49
N PHE A 76 0.84 -1.79 -7.54
CA PHE A 76 1.51 -1.42 -6.30
C PHE A 76 1.98 -2.62 -5.49
N LEU A 77 1.24 -3.74 -5.51
CA LEU A 77 1.66 -4.99 -4.86
C LEU A 77 2.94 -5.55 -5.48
N GLU A 78 3.01 -5.62 -6.81
CA GLU A 78 4.21 -6.05 -7.54
C GLU A 78 5.38 -5.08 -7.27
N GLN A 79 5.11 -3.77 -7.24
CA GLN A 79 6.13 -2.76 -6.97
C GLN A 79 6.71 -2.84 -5.55
N ALA A 80 5.90 -3.29 -4.58
CA ALA A 80 6.23 -3.44 -3.17
C ALA A 80 6.78 -4.82 -2.82
N ALA A 81 7.02 -5.70 -3.81
CA ALA A 81 7.62 -7.01 -3.60
C ALA A 81 8.89 -6.92 -2.76
N ASP A 82 9.02 -7.85 -1.79
CA ASP A 82 10.07 -7.91 -0.76
C ASP A 82 10.23 -6.63 0.10
N GLY A 83 9.28 -5.71 0.00
CA GLY A 83 9.30 -4.38 0.58
C GLY A 83 8.09 -4.12 1.47
N THR A 84 7.48 -2.94 1.36
CA THR A 84 6.34 -2.57 2.20
C THR A 84 5.37 -1.71 1.40
N LEU A 85 4.12 -2.18 1.30
CA LEU A 85 3.00 -1.38 0.83
C LEU A 85 2.40 -0.62 2.01
N PHE A 86 2.33 0.70 1.92
CA PHE A 86 1.66 1.54 2.92
C PHE A 86 0.38 2.09 2.31
N LEU A 87 -0.76 1.69 2.88
CA LEU A 87 -2.08 2.15 2.47
C LEU A 87 -2.51 3.29 3.41
N ASP A 88 -2.30 4.52 2.97
CA ASP A 88 -2.78 5.70 3.69
C ASP A 88 -4.28 5.89 3.45
N GLU A 89 -4.96 6.40 4.47
CA GLU A 89 -6.42 6.61 4.44
C GLU A 89 -7.20 5.36 4.01
N ILE A 90 -6.79 4.18 4.50
CA ILE A 90 -7.42 2.89 4.16
C ILE A 90 -8.94 2.83 4.45
N GLY A 91 -9.44 3.69 5.35
CA GLY A 91 -10.87 3.84 5.61
C GLY A 91 -11.66 4.41 4.42
N GLU A 92 -11.00 5.13 3.52
CA GLU A 92 -11.60 5.66 2.28
C GLU A 92 -11.62 4.61 1.16
N MET A 93 -11.05 3.41 1.38
CA MET A 93 -11.08 2.35 0.38
C MET A 93 -12.51 1.80 0.22
N PRO A 94 -13.07 1.78 -1.00
CA PRO A 94 -14.40 1.25 -1.25
C PRO A 94 -14.54 -0.22 -0.85
N THR A 95 -15.66 -0.57 -0.21
CA THR A 95 -15.90 -1.91 0.37
C THR A 95 -15.69 -3.04 -0.64
N ARG A 96 -16.09 -2.84 -1.90
CA ARG A 96 -15.92 -3.84 -2.97
C ARG A 96 -14.45 -4.15 -3.28
N LEU A 97 -13.54 -3.23 -2.96
CA LEU A 97 -12.11 -3.42 -3.15
C LEU A 97 -11.42 -3.96 -1.89
N GLN A 98 -12.05 -3.89 -0.71
CA GLN A 98 -11.46 -4.45 0.52
C GLN A 98 -11.32 -5.97 0.45
N VAL A 99 -12.18 -6.66 -0.30
CA VAL A 99 -12.11 -8.13 -0.52
C VAL A 99 -10.78 -8.58 -1.13
N TYR A 100 -10.11 -7.67 -1.84
CA TYR A 100 -8.82 -7.91 -2.48
C TYR A 100 -7.64 -7.83 -1.51
N LEU A 101 -7.79 -7.11 -0.39
CA LEU A 101 -6.79 -7.07 0.68
C LEU A 101 -6.90 -8.25 1.65
N LEU A 102 -8.05 -8.92 1.66
CA LEU A 102 -8.34 -10.07 2.52
C LEU A 102 -7.84 -11.41 1.97
N ARG A 103 -7.43 -11.45 0.69
CA ARG A 103 -7.00 -12.65 -0.03
C ARG A 103 -5.54 -12.56 -0.39
#